data_AF-A0A376KLG8-F1
#
_entry.id   AF-A0A376KLG8-F1
#
_cell.length_a   1.000
_cell.length_b   1.000
_cell.length_c   1.000
_cell.angle_alpha   90.00
_cell.angle_beta   90.00
_cell.angle_gamma   90.00
#
_symmetry.space_group_name_H-M   'P 1'
#
loop_
_entity.id
_entity.type
_entity.pdbx_description
1 polymer ?
#
loop_
_entity_poly.entity_id
_entity_poly.type
_entity_poly.pdbx_seq_one_letter_code
_entity_poly.pdbx_strand_id
1 'polypeptide(L)' 'MQYQQGPVRLRTALQVMAGPAWQLEVDDVQRVVCHSLREGYQLPAGQLAPVPASPAITAPGGTTG' A
#
# COMPACT_ATOMS: atom_id res chain seq x y z
N MET A 1 11.95 -11.23 -28.53
CA MET A 1 11.90 -12.36 -27.57
C MET A 1 11.03 -11.93 -26.39
N GLN A 2 9.78 -12.34 -26.32
CA GLN A 2 8.92 -12.06 -25.18
C GLN A 2 9.02 -13.27 -24.23
N TYR A 3 9.65 -13.08 -23.08
CA TYR A 3 9.69 -14.11 -22.05
C TYR A 3 8.28 -14.33 -21.54
N GLN A 4 7.63 -15.43 -21.94
CA GLN A 4 6.41 -15.88 -21.30
C GLN A 4 6.80 -16.37 -19.92
N GLN A 5 6.67 -15.49 -18.94
CA GLN A 5 6.73 -15.88 -17.55
C GLN A 5 5.65 -16.94 -17.34
N GLY A 6 6.04 -18.14 -16.92
CA GLY A 6 5.08 -19.19 -16.54
C GLY A 6 4.17 -18.71 -15.39
N PRO A 7 3.18 -19.51 -14.98
CA PRO A 7 2.26 -19.13 -13.91
C PRO A 7 3.02 -18.66 -12.67
N VAL A 8 2.83 -17.40 -12.28
CA VAL A 8 3.44 -16.82 -11.07
C VAL A 8 2.39 -16.67 -9.98
N ARG A 9 2.80 -16.76 -8.71
CA ARG A 9 1.91 -16.41 -7.59
C ARG A 9 1.57 -14.92 -7.66
N LEU A 10 0.31 -14.56 -7.41
CA LEU A 10 -0.16 -13.17 -7.44
C LEU A 10 0.74 -12.24 -6.60
N ARG A 11 1.11 -12.65 -5.38
CA ARG A 11 2.04 -11.92 -4.52
C ARG A 11 3.37 -11.60 -5.20
N THR A 12 3.91 -12.57 -5.94
CA THR A 12 5.15 -12.39 -6.70
C THR A 12 4.97 -11.44 -7.87
N ALA A 13 3.88 -11.56 -8.63
CA ALA A 13 3.57 -10.61 -9.71
C ALA A 13 3.46 -9.18 -9.18
N LEU A 14 2.71 -8.98 -8.09
CA LEU A 14 2.53 -7.67 -7.46
C LEU A 14 3.85 -7.08 -7.00
N GLN A 15 4.71 -7.89 -6.35
CA GLN A 15 6.03 -7.45 -5.94
C GLN A 15 6.92 -7.06 -7.12
N VAL A 16 6.83 -7.77 -8.24
CA VAL A 16 7.56 -7.43 -9.48
C VAL A 16 7.05 -6.11 -10.06
N MET A 17 5.73 -5.89 -10.08
CA MET A 17 5.15 -4.64 -10.59
C MET A 17 5.48 -3.44 -9.70
N ALA A 18 5.51 -3.61 -8.38
CA ALA A 18 5.86 -2.55 -7.44
C ALA A 18 7.35 -2.19 -7.47
N GLY A 19 8.21 -3.18 -7.73
CA GLY A 19 9.67 -3.01 -7.72
C GLY A 19 10.30 -3.25 -6.34
N PRO A 20 11.65 -3.23 -6.26
CA PRO A 20 12.39 -3.69 -5.08
C PRO A 20 12.37 -2.72 -3.89
N ALA A 21 12.10 -1.43 -4.14
CA ALA A 21 12.01 -0.40 -3.11
C ALA A 21 10.74 -0.53 -2.24
N TRP A 22 9.74 -1.26 -2.73
CA TRP A 22 8.45 -1.42 -2.09
C TRP A 22 8.33 -2.80 -1.45
N GLN A 23 7.68 -2.85 -0.30
CA GLN A 23 7.32 -4.06 0.42
C GLN A 23 5.81 -4.27 0.29
N LEU A 24 5.44 -5.53 0.07
CA LEU A 24 4.06 -5.93 -0.14
C LEU A 24 3.49 -6.58 1.11
N GLU A 25 2.41 -6.01 1.62
CA GLU A 25 1.63 -6.54 2.74
C GLU A 25 0.28 -7.04 2.21
N VAL A 26 -0.14 -8.23 2.63
CA VAL A 26 -1.37 -8.86 2.16
C VAL A 26 -2.22 -9.23 3.36
N ASP A 27 -3.44 -8.71 3.40
CA ASP A 27 -4.49 -9.18 4.29
C ASP A 27 -5.34 -10.19 3.52
N ASP A 28 -5.19 -11.47 3.86
CA ASP A 28 -5.91 -12.57 3.19
C ASP A 28 -7.41 -12.58 3.54
N VAL A 29 -7.77 -12.14 4.75
CA VAL A 29 -9.16 -12.13 5.22
C VAL A 29 -9.94 -11.03 4.51
N GLN A 30 -9.37 -9.82 4.45
CA GLN A 30 -10.00 -8.68 3.77
C GLN A 30 -9.75 -8.69 2.25
N ARG A 31 -8.84 -9.55 1.76
CA ARG A 31 -8.37 -9.56 0.36
C ARG A 31 -7.80 -8.21 -0.08
N VAL A 32 -7.06 -7.56 0.82
CA VAL A 32 -6.45 -6.23 0.61
C VAL A 32 -4.94 -6.37 0.46
N VAL A 33 -4.36 -5.49 -0.36
CA VAL A 33 -2.92 -5.42 -0.59
C VAL A 33 -2.43 -3.99 -0.33
N CYS A 34 -1.43 -3.86 0.52
CA CYS A 34 -0.79 -2.59 0.86
C CYS A 34 0.67 -2.58 0.38
N HIS A 35 1.16 -1.40 -0.01
CA HIS A 35 2.56 -1.19 -0.40
C HIS A 35 3.19 -0.19 0.56
N SER A 36 4.26 -0.61 1.23
CA SER A 36 5.05 0.23 2.12
C SER A 36 6.45 0.42 1.55
N LEU A 37 7.05 1.59 1.74
CA LEU A 37 8.41 1.84 1.28
C LEU A 37 9.39 1.15 2.23
N ARG A 38 10.40 0.47 1.70
CA ARG A 38 11.44 -0.16 2.52
C ARG A 38 12.33 0.90 3.16
N GLU A 39 12.88 0.54 4.32
CA GLU A 39 13.88 1.36 5.00
C GLU A 39 15.10 1.61 4.09
N GLY A 40 15.61 2.84 4.11
CA GLY A 40 16.72 3.28 3.26
C GLY A 40 16.32 3.72 1.85
N TYR A 41 15.08 3.51 1.42
CA TYR A 41 14.52 4.17 0.24
C TYR A 41 13.80 5.46 0.64
N GLN A 42 13.78 6.45 -0.26
CA GLN A 42 13.03 7.69 -0.06
C GLN A 42 12.35 8.07 -1.38
N LEU A 43 11.07 8.44 -1.32
CA LEU A 43 10.41 9.02 -2.49
C LEU A 43 10.96 10.42 -2.77
N PRO A 44 11.08 10.82 -4.04
CA PRO A 44 11.35 12.20 -4.39
C PRO A 44 10.30 13.14 -3.78
N ALA A 45 10.73 14.36 -3.44
CA ALA A 45 9.85 15.36 -2.86
C ALA A 45 8.67 15.65 -3.81
N GLY A 46 7.45 15.61 -3.27
CA GLY A 46 6.22 15.87 -4.04
C GLY A 46 5.58 14.66 -4.72
N GLN A 47 6.14 13.44 -4.58
CA GLN A 47 5.56 12.22 -5.19
C GLN A 47 4.60 11.43 -4.30
N LEU A 48 4.57 11.71 -3.00
CA LEU A 48 3.51 11.17 -2.16
C LEU A 48 2.22 11.89 -2.55
N ALA A 49 1.30 11.16 -3.20
CA ALA A 49 -0.08 11.61 -3.34
C ALA A 49 -0.54 12.09 -1.96
N PRO A 50 -1.22 13.25 -1.86
CA PRO A 50 -1.76 13.69 -0.59
C PRO A 50 -2.64 12.56 -0.08
N VAL A 51 -2.21 11.90 1.01
CA VAL A 51 -3.04 10.95 1.72
C VAL A 51 -4.33 11.70 1.99
N PRO A 52 -5.50 11.27 1.47
CA PRO A 52 -6.74 11.85 1.93
C PRO A 52 -6.76 11.56 3.42
N ALA A 53 -6.60 12.61 4.23
CA ALA A 53 -6.71 12.50 5.67
C ALA A 53 -8.03 11.79 5.92
N SER A 54 -7.97 10.54 6.40
CA SER A 54 -9.16 9.85 6.83
C SER A 54 -9.86 10.82 7.78
N PRO A 55 -11.09 11.29 7.48
CA PRO A 55 -11.75 12.19 8.39
C PRO A 55 -11.90 11.42 9.69
N ALA A 56 -11.17 11.84 10.72
CA ALA A 56 -11.37 11.33 12.06
C ALA A 56 -12.86 11.51 12.33
N ILE A 57 -13.59 10.41 12.45
CA ILE A 57 -15.01 10.42 12.80
C ILE A 57 -15.06 11.10 14.16
N THR A 58 -15.35 12.40 14.15
CA THR A 58 -15.51 13.19 15.35
C THR A 58 -16.89 12.81 15.84
N ALA A 59 -16.95 11.79 16.70
CA ALA A 59 -18.18 11.44 17.38
C ALA A 59 -18.65 12.68 18.17
N PRO A 60 -19.88 13.18 17.97
CA PRO A 60 -20.43 14.20 18.84
C PRO A 60 -20.96 13.51 20.11
N GLY A 61 -20.11 13.33 21.11
CA GLY A 61 -20.56 13.23 22.50
C GLY A 61 -20.54 14.66 23.06
N GLY A 62 -21.67 15.30 23.35
CA GLY A 62 -22.70 14.80 24.26
C GLY A 62 -22.52 15.53 25.59
N THR A 63 -23.19 16.69 25.68
CA THR A 63 -23.44 17.55 26.85
C THR A 63 -23.51 16.81 28.19
N THR A 64 -22.93 17.40 29.26
CA THR A 64 -23.61 17.68 30.56
C THR A 64 -22.66 18.45 31.48
N GLY A 65 -23.11 19.62 31.94
CA GLY A 65 -22.58 20.41 33.06
C GLY A 65 -23.73 21.20 33.67
#